data_AF-A0A220VEI0-F1
#
_entry.id   AF-A0A220VEI0-F1
#
_cell.length_a   1.000
_cell.length_b   1.000
_cell.length_c   1.000
_cell.angle_alpha   90.00
_cell.angle_beta   90.00
_cell.angle_gamma   90.00
#
_symmetry.space_group_name_H-M   'P 1'
#
loop_
_entity.id
_entity.type
_entity.pdbx_description
1 polymer ?
#
loop_
_entity_poly.entity_id
_entity_poly.type
_entity_poly.pdbx_seq_one_letter_code
_entity_poly.pdbx_strand_id
1 'polypeptide(L)'
;MSMLQLISEGNFLKATLNEELSVEIGSFTLKSGVKINVLDRGIIEIVPRKESVDALIVSSGIHGDETAPIEVVSELLNSIIQEKIIPSKNLLLIVAHPKATNQHVREIDINLNRLFSGKEQGQSIEHKIAENLKSKVEYFFKKKHMLIKFIWTYIVQLESQNTLASG
;
A
#
# COMPACT_ATOMS: atom_id res chain seq x y z
N MET A 1 8.09 -20.26 -6.24
CA MET A 1 6.71 -19.76 -6.04
C MET A 1 6.63 -18.36 -6.59
N SER A 2 5.52 -18.00 -7.22
CA SER A 2 5.33 -16.66 -7.79
C SER A 2 4.85 -15.68 -6.72
N MET A 3 4.93 -14.37 -7.02
CA MET A 3 4.43 -13.33 -6.11
C MET A 3 2.91 -13.45 -5.92
N LEU A 4 2.18 -13.70 -7.01
CA LEU A 4 0.73 -13.86 -6.96
C LEU A 4 0.31 -15.08 -6.12
N GLN A 5 1.05 -16.19 -6.23
CA GLN A 5 0.80 -17.39 -5.43
C GLN A 5 1.04 -17.13 -3.94
N LEU A 6 2.14 -16.47 -3.57
CA LEU A 6 2.39 -16.14 -2.16
C LEU A 6 1.29 -15.25 -1.60
N ILE A 7 0.84 -14.25 -2.37
CA ILE A 7 -0.24 -13.36 -1.94
C ILE A 7 -1.54 -14.16 -1.75
N SER A 8 -1.93 -15.01 -2.70
CA SER A 8 -3.17 -15.80 -2.58
C SER A 8 -3.16 -16.79 -1.40
N GLU A 9 -1.97 -17.18 -0.94
CA GLU A 9 -1.77 -18.02 0.25
C GLU A 9 -1.69 -17.22 1.57
N GLY A 10 -1.88 -15.90 1.54
CA GLY A 10 -1.80 -15.04 2.74
C GLY A 10 -0.37 -14.70 3.18
N ASN A 11 0.59 -14.74 2.25
CA ASN A 11 1.99 -14.40 2.50
C ASN A 11 2.36 -13.05 1.87
N PHE A 12 1.48 -12.04 1.98
CA PHE A 12 1.65 -10.74 1.34
C PHE A 12 2.95 -10.01 1.74
N LEU A 13 3.25 -9.93 3.04
CA LEU A 13 4.47 -9.24 3.48
C LEU A 13 5.73 -9.94 2.97
N LYS A 14 5.76 -11.28 3.02
CA LYS A 14 6.85 -12.08 2.46
C LYS A 14 7.03 -11.86 0.96
N ALA A 15 5.93 -11.81 0.21
CA ALA A 15 5.95 -11.52 -1.22
C ALA A 15 6.46 -10.10 -1.50
N THR A 16 6.09 -9.14 -0.66
CA THR A 16 6.44 -7.73 -0.81
C THR A 16 7.91 -7.44 -0.49
N LEU A 17 8.42 -8.02 0.60
CA LEU A 17 9.80 -7.82 1.06
C LEU A 17 10.84 -8.64 0.27
N ASN A 18 10.42 -9.66 -0.48
CA ASN A 18 11.35 -10.43 -1.30
C ASN A 18 11.68 -9.69 -2.61
N GLU A 19 12.84 -9.03 -2.65
CA GLU A 19 13.35 -8.27 -3.81
C GLU A 19 13.75 -9.16 -5.00
N GLU A 20 14.03 -10.45 -4.77
CA GLU A 20 14.41 -11.41 -5.82
C GLU A 20 13.21 -11.89 -6.64
N LEU A 21 11.99 -11.77 -6.10
CA LEU A 21 10.79 -12.09 -6.86
C LEU A 21 10.57 -11.07 -7.96
N SER A 22 10.25 -11.52 -9.16
CA SER A 22 9.73 -10.62 -10.18
C SER A 22 8.37 -10.07 -9.74
N VAL A 23 8.13 -8.78 -10.01
CA VAL A 23 6.80 -8.20 -9.83
C VAL A 23 5.83 -8.89 -10.78
N GLU A 24 4.75 -9.42 -10.23
CA GLU A 24 3.71 -10.12 -10.99
C GLU A 24 2.38 -9.37 -10.83
N ILE A 25 1.95 -8.69 -11.88
CA ILE A 25 0.63 -8.05 -11.95
C ILE A 25 -0.39 -9.12 -12.29
N GLY A 26 -1.44 -9.23 -11.49
CA GLY A 26 -2.44 -10.29 -11.66
C GLY A 26 -3.67 -10.08 -10.78
N SER A 27 -4.62 -11.00 -10.90
CA SER A 27 -5.81 -10.96 -10.06
C SER A 27 -6.36 -12.35 -9.77
N PHE A 28 -7.00 -12.49 -8.62
CA PHE A 28 -7.78 -13.67 -8.26
C PHE A 28 -9.07 -13.26 -7.53
N THR A 29 -10.04 -14.16 -7.49
CA THR A 29 -11.36 -13.91 -6.86
C THR A 29 -11.58 -14.94 -5.77
N LEU A 30 -11.98 -14.47 -4.59
CA LEU A 30 -12.32 -15.30 -3.43
C LEU A 30 -13.71 -15.94 -3.59
N LYS A 31 -14.06 -16.91 -2.74
CA LYS A 31 -15.37 -17.58 -2.83
C LYS A 31 -16.52 -16.62 -2.52
N SER A 32 -16.29 -15.67 -1.62
CA SER A 32 -17.18 -14.53 -1.34
C SER A 32 -17.46 -13.63 -2.56
N GLY A 33 -16.69 -13.75 -3.64
CA GLY A 33 -16.77 -12.90 -4.83
C GLY A 33 -15.96 -11.60 -4.73
N VAL A 34 -15.19 -11.43 -3.64
CA VAL A 34 -14.22 -10.33 -3.51
C VAL A 34 -13.07 -10.57 -4.49
N LYS A 35 -12.73 -9.55 -5.28
CA LYS A 35 -11.62 -9.60 -6.23
C LYS A 35 -10.38 -8.93 -5.63
N ILE A 36 -9.24 -9.61 -5.70
CA ILE A 36 -7.92 -9.10 -5.31
C ILE A 36 -7.13 -8.86 -6.58
N ASN A 37 -6.66 -7.63 -6.80
CA ASN A 37 -5.79 -7.25 -7.91
C ASN A 37 -4.44 -6.80 -7.37
N VAL A 38 -3.38 -7.48 -7.77
CA VAL A 38 -2.00 -7.07 -7.50
C VAL A 38 -1.61 -6.05 -8.56
N LEU A 39 -1.43 -4.79 -8.16
CA LEU A 39 -1.12 -3.69 -9.09
C LEU A 39 0.39 -3.44 -9.22
N ASP A 40 1.13 -3.80 -8.17
CA ASP A 40 2.59 -3.76 -8.07
C ASP A 40 3.04 -4.50 -6.79
N ARG A 41 4.35 -4.63 -6.57
CA ARG A 41 4.90 -5.06 -5.28
C ARG A 41 4.39 -4.14 -4.17
N GLY A 42 3.78 -4.73 -3.15
CA GLY A 42 3.24 -3.99 -2.01
C GLY A 42 1.96 -3.19 -2.30
N ILE A 43 1.37 -3.26 -3.51
CA ILE A 43 0.18 -2.47 -3.89
C ILE A 43 -0.96 -3.39 -4.32
N ILE A 44 -2.01 -3.46 -3.51
CA ILE A 44 -3.12 -4.39 -3.69
C ILE A 44 -4.45 -3.63 -3.75
N GLU A 45 -5.19 -3.76 -4.85
CA GLU A 45 -6.57 -3.30 -4.96
C GLU A 45 -7.53 -4.43 -4.57
N ILE A 46 -8.48 -4.13 -3.69
CA ILE A 46 -9.52 -5.05 -3.25
C ILE A 46 -10.86 -4.48 -3.69
N VAL A 47 -11.59 -5.27 -4.48
CA VAL A 47 -12.91 -4.91 -4.99
C VAL A 47 -13.95 -5.82 -4.35
N PRO A 48 -14.91 -5.27 -3.58
CA PRO A 48 -15.97 -6.06 -2.97
C PRO A 48 -16.89 -6.65 -4.06
N ARG A 49 -17.55 -7.78 -3.75
CA ARG A 49 -18.46 -8.46 -4.71
C ARG A 49 -19.51 -7.53 -5.30
N LYS A 50 -20.09 -6.68 -4.45
CA LYS A 50 -20.96 -5.58 -4.87
C LYS A 50 -20.13 -4.31 -4.80
N GLU A 51 -19.81 -3.75 -5.97
CA GLU A 51 -19.02 -2.53 -6.02
C GLU A 51 -19.67 -1.41 -5.20
N SER A 52 -18.83 -0.67 -4.49
CA SER A 52 -19.22 0.49 -3.70
C SER A 52 -18.73 1.76 -4.39
N VAL A 53 -19.43 2.87 -4.16
CA VAL A 53 -18.93 4.20 -4.52
C VAL A 53 -17.92 4.73 -3.50
N ASP A 54 -17.84 4.10 -2.33
CA ASP A 54 -16.84 4.42 -1.33
C ASP A 54 -15.53 3.68 -1.63
N ALA A 55 -14.42 4.39 -1.43
CA ALA A 55 -13.08 3.82 -1.48
C ALA A 55 -12.23 4.32 -0.32
N LEU A 56 -11.31 3.47 0.13
CA LEU A 56 -10.36 3.76 1.19
C LEU A 56 -8.96 3.33 0.75
N ILE A 57 -7.97 4.18 1.00
CA ILE A 57 -6.56 3.84 0.84
C ILE A 57 -5.99 3.64 2.24
N VAL A 58 -5.29 2.53 2.44
CA VAL A 58 -4.53 2.25 3.67
C VAL A 58 -3.09 2.05 3.27
N SER A 59 -2.25 3.03 3.59
CA SER A 59 -0.82 2.99 3.27
C SER A 59 0.04 2.88 4.51
N SER A 60 1.14 2.15 4.39
CA SER A 60 2.15 1.90 5.41
C SER A 60 3.53 1.81 4.77
N GLY A 61 4.59 1.80 5.58
CA GLY A 61 5.96 1.66 5.09
C GLY A 61 6.40 2.79 4.17
N ILE A 62 5.91 4.02 4.41
CA ILE A 62 6.44 5.22 3.76
C ILE A 62 7.87 5.45 4.25
N HIS A 63 8.07 5.28 5.55
CA HIS A 63 9.39 5.08 6.13
C HIS A 63 9.60 3.59 6.42
N GLY A 64 10.81 3.09 6.19
CA GLY A 64 11.10 1.66 6.29
C GLY A 64 11.20 1.13 7.72
N ASP A 65 11.57 1.98 8.68
CA ASP A 65 11.74 1.65 10.10
C ASP A 65 10.41 1.56 10.88
N GLU A 66 9.29 1.98 10.28
CA GLU A 66 7.94 1.95 10.86
C GLU A 66 7.21 0.63 10.51
N THR A 67 7.57 -0.46 11.18
CA THR A 67 7.09 -1.81 10.82
C THR A 67 5.69 -2.15 11.34
N ALA A 68 5.26 -1.61 12.49
CA ALA A 68 3.96 -1.95 13.09
C ALA A 68 2.76 -1.65 12.16
N PRO A 69 2.68 -0.49 11.46
CA PRO A 69 1.63 -0.26 10.46
C PRO A 69 1.65 -1.25 9.29
N ILE A 70 2.84 -1.72 8.89
CA ILE A 70 3.01 -2.69 7.80
C ILE A 70 2.41 -4.05 8.18
N GLU A 71 2.66 -4.50 9.41
CA GLU A 71 2.11 -5.73 9.95
C GLU A 71 0.57 -5.69 9.98
N VAL A 72 -0.01 -4.59 10.45
CA VAL A 72 -1.48 -4.39 10.47
C VAL A 72 -2.07 -4.47 9.06
N VAL A 73 -1.43 -3.85 8.06
CA VAL A 73 -1.89 -3.93 6.66
C VAL A 73 -1.82 -5.37 6.13
N SER A 74 -0.76 -6.10 6.47
CA SER A 74 -0.61 -7.51 6.08
C SER A 74 -1.68 -8.39 6.73
N GLU A 75 -1.95 -8.20 8.03
CA GLU A 75 -2.99 -8.93 8.75
C GLU A 75 -4.39 -8.64 8.22
N LEU A 76 -4.68 -7.39 7.84
CA LEU A 76 -5.93 -7.02 7.20
C LEU A 76 -6.12 -7.78 5.88
N LEU A 77 -5.12 -7.77 5.00
CA LEU A 77 -5.20 -8.50 3.73
C LEU A 77 -5.36 -10.00 3.97
N ASN A 78 -4.61 -10.57 4.90
CA ASN A 78 -4.71 -11.98 5.24
C ASN A 78 -6.10 -12.36 5.77
N SER A 79 -6.69 -11.50 6.61
CA SER A 79 -8.05 -11.68 7.11
C SER A 79 -9.08 -11.60 5.99
N ILE A 80 -8.87 -10.78 4.97
CA ILE A 80 -9.73 -10.71 3.78
C ILE A 80 -9.57 -11.96 2.91
N ILE A 81 -8.34 -12.40 2.64
CA ILE A 81 -8.04 -13.60 1.83
C ILE A 81 -8.61 -14.87 2.48
N GLN A 82 -8.53 -14.95 3.80
CA GLN A 82 -9.14 -16.04 4.59
C GLN A 82 -10.66 -15.89 4.75
N GLU A 83 -11.27 -14.86 4.16
CA GLU A 83 -12.70 -14.55 4.22
C GLU A 83 -13.23 -14.37 5.66
N LYS A 84 -12.34 -14.03 6.62
CA LYS A 84 -12.71 -13.61 7.99
C LYS A 84 -13.29 -12.20 8.01
N ILE A 85 -12.85 -11.36 7.08
CA ILE A 85 -13.36 -10.01 6.84
C ILE A 85 -13.84 -9.94 5.40
N ILE A 86 -15.11 -9.58 5.20
CA ILE A 86 -15.65 -9.33 3.85
C ILE A 86 -15.76 -7.82 3.69
N PRO A 87 -14.90 -7.19 2.86
CA PRO A 87 -14.93 -5.75 2.66
C PRO A 87 -16.24 -5.34 1.97
N SER A 88 -16.80 -4.22 2.41
CA SER A 88 -17.97 -3.57 1.79
C SER A 88 -17.61 -2.35 0.94
N LYS A 89 -16.33 -1.97 0.93
CA LYS A 89 -15.77 -0.80 0.22
C LYS A 89 -14.61 -1.24 -0.66
N ASN A 90 -14.31 -0.46 -1.69
CA ASN A 90 -13.07 -0.66 -2.46
C ASN A 90 -11.88 -0.26 -1.58
N LEU A 91 -10.84 -1.08 -1.53
CA LEU A 91 -9.64 -0.78 -0.77
C LEU A 91 -8.44 -0.73 -1.70
N LEU A 92 -7.50 0.16 -1.41
CA LEU A 92 -6.13 0.12 -1.93
C LEU A 92 -5.19 0.00 -0.74
N LEU A 93 -4.55 -1.16 -0.60
CA LEU A 93 -3.56 -1.42 0.44
C LEU A 93 -2.16 -1.18 -0.12
N ILE A 94 -1.33 -0.46 0.62
CA ILE A 94 0.00 -0.04 0.18
C ILE A 94 1.04 -0.32 1.28
N VAL A 95 2.12 -1.00 0.90
CA VAL A 95 3.42 -1.03 1.60
C VAL A 95 4.43 -0.36 0.67
N ALA A 96 4.80 0.87 0.98
CA ALA A 96 5.38 1.79 0.00
C ALA A 96 6.87 1.57 -0.29
N HIS A 97 7.69 1.28 0.73
CA HIS A 97 9.15 1.21 0.59
C HIS A 97 9.74 -0.11 1.12
N PRO A 98 9.46 -1.26 0.46
CA PRO A 98 9.93 -2.57 0.92
C PRO A 98 11.46 -2.66 1.10
N LYS A 99 12.22 -1.92 0.28
CA LYS A 99 13.67 -1.91 0.34
C LYS A 99 14.19 -1.19 1.59
N ALA A 100 13.62 -0.03 1.94
CA ALA A 100 13.94 0.65 3.20
C ALA A 100 13.51 -0.22 4.40
N THR A 101 12.37 -0.89 4.31
CA THR A 101 11.90 -1.84 5.34
C THR A 101 12.87 -3.00 5.55
N ASN A 102 13.35 -3.64 4.48
CA ASN A 102 14.37 -4.69 4.57
C ASN A 102 15.66 -4.19 5.23
N GLN A 103 16.04 -2.94 4.98
CA GLN A 103 17.24 -2.33 5.53
C GLN A 103 17.04 -1.75 6.94
N HIS A 104 15.80 -1.75 7.45
CA HIS A 104 15.45 -1.19 8.76
C HIS A 104 15.88 0.29 8.90
N VAL A 105 15.76 1.04 7.82
CA VAL A 105 16.09 2.47 7.76
C VAL A 105 14.85 3.28 7.39
N ARG A 106 14.80 4.53 7.86
CA ARG A 106 13.71 5.46 7.55
C ARG A 106 13.53 5.67 6.05
N GLU A 107 14.62 5.96 5.37
CA GLU A 107 14.70 6.22 3.93
C GLU A 107 16.07 5.78 3.40
N ILE A 108 16.22 5.60 2.09
CA ILE A 108 17.49 5.20 1.48
C ILE A 108 18.28 6.44 1.06
N ASP A 109 17.70 7.28 0.19
CA ASP A 109 18.38 8.50 -0.29
C ASP A 109 17.76 9.77 0.31
N ILE A 110 16.44 9.89 0.22
CA ILE A 110 15.70 11.07 0.68
C ILE A 110 14.36 10.69 1.29
N ASN A 111 13.80 11.59 2.11
CA ASN A 111 12.51 11.35 2.73
C ASN A 111 11.36 11.26 1.69
N LEU A 112 10.83 10.06 1.46
CA LEU A 112 9.76 9.77 0.49
C LEU A 112 8.53 10.67 0.69
N ASN A 113 8.18 10.94 1.95
CA ASN A 113 6.98 11.69 2.29
C ASN A 113 6.99 13.14 1.78
N ARG A 114 8.17 13.76 1.61
CA ARG A 114 8.30 15.13 1.07
C ARG A 114 7.94 15.23 -0.42
N LEU A 115 8.11 14.13 -1.16
CA LEU A 115 7.95 14.07 -2.62
C LEU A 115 6.49 14.11 -3.07
N PHE A 116 5.54 13.88 -2.16
CA PHE A 116 4.11 13.91 -2.49
C PHE A 116 3.54 15.31 -2.68
N SER A 117 4.27 16.35 -2.24
CA SER A 117 3.92 17.75 -2.49
C SER A 117 4.07 18.18 -3.97
N GLY A 118 4.78 17.39 -4.79
CA GLY A 118 4.98 17.65 -6.22
C GLY A 118 5.99 18.75 -6.54
N LYS A 119 6.68 19.30 -5.53
CA LYS A 119 7.64 20.40 -5.69
C LYS A 119 9.07 19.94 -5.97
N GLU A 120 9.38 18.69 -5.64
CA GLU A 120 10.72 18.13 -5.75
C GLU A 120 10.81 17.22 -6.99
N GLN A 121 11.80 17.48 -7.83
CA GLN A 121 12.13 16.67 -9.01
C GLN A 121 13.50 16.00 -8.79
N GLY A 122 13.65 14.77 -9.28
CA GLY A 122 14.87 14.01 -9.10
C GLY A 122 14.73 12.57 -9.60
N GLN A 123 15.80 11.79 -9.40
CA GLN A 123 15.90 10.42 -9.92
C GLN A 123 16.26 9.39 -8.84
N SER A 124 16.18 9.76 -7.56
CA SER A 124 16.43 8.83 -6.44
C SER A 124 15.42 7.68 -6.46
N ILE A 125 15.69 6.64 -5.66
CA ILE A 125 14.74 5.54 -5.54
C ILE A 125 13.38 6.01 -5.02
N GLU A 126 13.35 6.94 -4.07
CA GLU A 126 12.09 7.49 -3.53
C GLU A 126 11.32 8.32 -4.56
N HIS A 127 11.98 9.00 -5.51
CA HIS A 127 11.27 9.68 -6.59
C HIS A 127 10.48 8.70 -7.44
N LYS A 128 11.09 7.56 -7.80
CA LYS A 128 10.43 6.50 -8.58
C LYS A 128 9.29 5.86 -7.80
N ILE A 129 9.48 5.63 -6.50
CA ILE A 129 8.43 5.12 -5.62
C ILE A 129 7.27 6.12 -5.55
N ALA A 130 7.54 7.40 -5.33
CA ALA A 130 6.52 8.44 -5.24
C ALA A 130 5.72 8.57 -6.54
N GLU A 131 6.38 8.55 -7.69
CA GLU A 131 5.73 8.58 -9.02
C GLU A 131 4.83 7.37 -9.23
N ASN A 132 5.32 6.16 -8.91
CA ASN A 132 4.53 4.94 -9.01
C ASN A 132 3.28 5.02 -8.11
N LEU A 133 3.46 5.38 -6.84
CA LEU A 133 2.35 5.50 -5.88
C LEU A 133 1.30 6.51 -6.35
N LYS A 134 1.71 7.69 -6.81
CA LYS A 134 0.79 8.69 -7.39
C LYS A 134 -0.01 8.10 -8.54
N SER A 135 0.67 7.44 -9.48
CA SER A 135 0.03 6.78 -10.63
C SER A 135 -0.98 5.70 -10.22
N LYS A 136 -0.66 4.85 -9.23
CA LYS A 136 -1.61 3.82 -8.75
C LYS A 136 -2.79 4.41 -7.99
N VAL A 137 -2.57 5.46 -7.21
CA VAL A 137 -3.64 6.19 -6.50
C VAL A 137 -4.58 6.88 -7.49
N GLU A 138 -4.03 7.55 -8.50
CA GLU A 138 -4.82 8.16 -9.58
C GLU A 138 -5.62 7.12 -10.37
N TYR A 139 -4.98 6.00 -10.73
CA TYR A 139 -5.66 4.87 -11.36
C TYR A 139 -6.85 4.38 -10.53
N PHE A 140 -6.64 4.19 -9.23
CA PHE A 140 -7.67 3.71 -8.30
C PHE A 140 -8.86 4.66 -8.21
N PHE A 141 -8.64 5.96 -8.04
CA PHE A 141 -9.74 6.93 -7.96
C PHE A 141 -10.45 7.17 -9.30
N LYS A 142 -9.69 7.25 -10.41
CA LYS A 142 -10.28 7.47 -11.74
C LYS A 142 -11.20 6.33 -12.14
N LYS A 143 -10.81 5.08 -11.87
CA LYS A 143 -11.61 3.88 -12.11
C LYS A 143 -12.92 3.87 -11.30
N LYS A 144 -12.93 4.51 -10.13
CA LYS A 144 -14.10 4.52 -9.23
C LYS A 144 -15.02 5.72 -9.45
N HIS A 145 -14.77 6.55 -10.47
CA HIS A 145 -15.54 7.78 -10.73
C HIS A 145 -15.67 8.69 -9.50
N MET A 146 -14.73 8.57 -8.55
CA MET A 146 -14.74 9.35 -7.33
C MET A 146 -14.07 10.70 -7.57
N LEU A 147 -14.65 11.76 -7.00
CA LEU A 147 -13.94 13.02 -6.84
C LEU A 147 -12.71 12.78 -5.99
N ILE A 148 -11.53 13.04 -6.56
CA ILE A 148 -10.27 13.07 -5.80
C ILE A 148 -10.36 14.27 -4.85
N LYS A 149 -10.95 14.09 -3.66
CA LYS A 149 -10.59 14.92 -2.52
C LYS A 149 -9.22 14.45 -2.10
N PHE A 150 -8.18 15.21 -2.45
CA PHE A 150 -6.82 14.97 -2.02
C PHE A 150 -6.74 15.06 -0.48
N ILE A 151 -7.11 13.98 0.22
CA ILE A 151 -6.90 13.83 1.66
C ILE A 151 -5.51 13.19 1.83
N TRP A 152 -4.47 13.88 1.34
CA TRP A 152 -3.08 13.47 1.58
C TRP A 152 -2.64 13.75 3.02
N THR A 153 -3.40 14.56 3.75
CA THR A 153 -3.00 15.05 5.08
C THR A 153 -3.18 14.03 6.21
N TYR A 154 -3.96 12.95 6.06
CA TYR A 154 -4.37 12.15 7.22
C TYR A 154 -3.63 10.83 7.49
N ILE A 155 -2.85 10.28 6.55
CA ILE A 155 -2.07 9.05 6.83
C ILE A 155 -0.67 9.37 7.38
N VAL A 156 -0.18 10.60 7.21
CA VAL A 156 1.16 11.04 7.64
C VAL A 156 1.14 11.69 9.04
N GLN A 157 -0.01 12.19 9.50
CA GLN A 157 -0.07 13.05 10.69
C GLN A 157 -0.06 12.30 12.04
N LEU A 158 -0.17 10.96 12.05
CA LEU A 158 -0.22 10.22 13.32
C LEU A 158 1.14 10.06 14.03
N GLU A 159 2.27 10.37 13.37
CA GLU A 159 3.59 10.28 14.01
C GLU A 159 4.19 11.60 14.45
N SER A 160 3.72 12.75 13.94
CA SER A 160 4.31 14.05 14.28
C SER A 160 3.74 14.69 15.56
N GLN A 161 2.76 14.05 16.22
CA GLN A 161 2.11 14.60 17.42
C GLN A 161 2.64 14.00 18.74
N ASN A 162 3.58 13.06 18.72
CA ASN A 162 4.03 12.36 19.94
C ASN A 162 5.45 12.70 20.43
N THR A 163 6.10 13.75 19.90
CA THR A 163 7.46 14.17 20.30
C THR A 163 7.54 15.52 21.00
N LEU A 164 6.43 16.11 21.45
CA LEU A 164 6.43 17.30 22.31
C LEU A 164 5.57 17.09 23.57
N ALA A 165 5.90 16.07 24.37
CA ALA A 165 5.37 15.92 25.73
C ALA A 165 6.31 15.10 26.63
N SER A 166 7.60 15.45 26.66
CA SER A 166 8.50 15.12 27.78
C SER A 166 9.82 15.88 27.64
N GLY A 167 10.01 16.92 28.45
CA GLY A 167 11.22 17.74 28.49
C GLY A 167 10.91 19.16 28.91
#